data_AF-A0A6L3EUQ2-F1
#
_entry.id   AF-A0A6L3EUQ2-F1
#
_cell.length_a   1.000
_cell.length_b   1.000
_cell.length_c   1.000
_cell.angle_alpha   90.00
_cell.angle_beta   90.00
_cell.angle_gamma   90.00
#
_symmetry.space_group_name_H-M   'P 1'
#
loop_
_entity.id
_entity.type
_entity.pdbx_description
1 polymer ?
#
loop_
_entity_poly.entity_id
_entity_poly.type
_entity_poly.pdbx_seq_one_letter_code
_entity_poly.pdbx_strand_id
1 'polypeptide(L)'
;MLQNPYNYIIYRNDLGSLVAQPAAQPSDPNDPSPDQIQTNLESDDEFLNNIFAEFHWIPGTHPPPPPSGSILIKAGDYDITAPLDLQWGLSLTFEPGATLYVPSGYSGVVLRIRSNMFYVHINGGFIRERDRQERRWVGLLLHQNVAPTEADGIAYCVIDGLRIQDADVGILLHNDHEQGWINGNTFRDLVMWRCNGFIDFNMELDIDDDLNEEEVEWVPGSNGFSRNLFLNIIGQSTANTEFGVRNIRHRGNAFGDVKIWDIQSGTANAFSASIHDDAENTLILGGIMTHQNFVDDGLRTQLIDLFDRGRLYLRDLDVERGDILVRDNGMRRVFHLDSSNARLLVGAEGNEGEIEVRDFFGRSVFLFASAGVGPFPALLRIGNEGNRGHLIVMDEEGQQAIHLDGHNAQLDVGGLSQAGSSGHAGDIQVRDGQGRTVFFMDGSAARLRIGTQGHRGQIVVRNNQGDNTVVIRGQTGVIECTNCDTAEDFEVVDIGEAKPGTVMIINDGGQLCASSHAYDKRVAGVLSGAENMRPGIILGRSENSHNKMPLALNGRVYCKADAQYGQIEVGDLLTTSPTSGHAMKVTDPDRAFGAVIGKALRPLLGDCGLIPILVSLQ
;
A
#
# COMPACT_ATOMS: atom_id res chain seq x y z
N MET A 1 -24.41 53.00 -37.50
CA MET A 1 -25.42 53.43 -36.52
C MET A 1 -26.78 52.90 -36.96
N LEU A 2 -27.28 51.86 -36.31
CA LEU A 2 -28.69 51.44 -36.38
C LEU A 2 -29.12 51.11 -34.95
N GLN A 3 -29.75 52.09 -34.31
CA GLN A 3 -30.48 51.95 -33.05
C GLN A 3 -31.94 51.64 -33.37
N ASN A 4 -32.39 50.38 -33.21
CA ASN A 4 -33.78 50.08 -32.85
C ASN A 4 -33.98 48.58 -32.50
N PRO A 5 -34.65 48.24 -31.39
CA PRO A 5 -34.88 46.85 -30.96
C PRO A 5 -36.30 46.38 -31.33
N TYR A 6 -36.43 45.39 -32.23
CA TYR A 6 -37.67 44.60 -32.39
C TYR A 6 -37.35 43.14 -32.76
N ASN A 7 -38.15 42.21 -32.24
CA ASN A 7 -38.11 40.78 -32.54
C ASN A 7 -38.17 40.53 -34.06
N TYR A 8 -37.14 39.88 -34.61
CA TYR A 8 -37.15 39.42 -36.00
C TYR A 8 -37.47 37.93 -36.03
N ILE A 9 -38.68 37.59 -36.47
CA ILE A 9 -38.96 36.28 -37.05
C ILE A 9 -38.56 36.41 -38.53
N ILE A 10 -37.53 35.70 -38.97
CA ILE A 10 -37.17 35.68 -40.39
C ILE A 10 -38.22 34.83 -41.13
N TYR A 11 -39.28 35.49 -41.63
CA TYR A 11 -40.04 35.02 -42.78
C TYR A 11 -39.39 35.57 -44.05
N ARG A 12 -39.49 34.79 -45.13
CA ARG A 12 -39.06 35.09 -46.49
C ARG A 12 -39.43 36.52 -46.92
N ASN A 13 -38.51 37.46 -46.73
CA ASN A 13 -38.21 38.62 -47.56
C ASN A 13 -37.25 39.55 -46.79
N ASP A 14 -36.11 39.82 -47.43
CA ASP A 14 -35.26 41.00 -47.23
C ASP A 14 -34.09 40.88 -46.22
N LEU A 15 -33.21 39.89 -46.42
CA LEU A 15 -31.77 40.07 -46.20
C LEU A 15 -31.12 40.37 -47.56
N GLY A 16 -30.41 41.50 -47.64
CA GLY A 16 -29.92 42.10 -48.88
C GLY A 16 -29.03 41.19 -49.72
N SER A 17 -29.49 40.94 -50.95
CA SER A 17 -28.82 40.40 -52.14
C SER A 17 -28.00 39.10 -51.98
N LEU A 18 -28.73 37.99 -51.88
CA LEU A 18 -28.28 36.67 -52.31
C LEU A 18 -29.22 36.18 -53.42
N VAL A 19 -28.71 36.01 -54.64
CA VAL A 19 -29.46 35.47 -55.78
C VAL A 19 -29.50 33.94 -55.65
N ALA A 20 -30.66 33.39 -55.32
CA ALA A 20 -30.88 31.94 -55.30
C ALA A 20 -30.88 31.38 -56.73
N GLN A 21 -30.02 30.40 -56.99
CA GLN A 21 -30.27 29.40 -58.04
C GLN A 21 -30.59 28.06 -57.37
N PRO A 22 -31.65 27.36 -57.80
CA PRO A 22 -31.93 26.02 -57.29
C PRO A 22 -30.88 25.05 -57.85
N ALA A 23 -29.94 24.61 -57.01
CA ALA A 23 -29.04 23.52 -57.36
C ALA A 23 -29.73 22.17 -57.07
N ALA A 24 -29.71 21.29 -58.06
CA ALA A 24 -30.20 19.93 -57.97
C ALA A 24 -29.37 19.12 -56.95
N GLN A 25 -30.03 18.33 -56.11
CA GLN A 25 -29.38 17.45 -55.15
C GLN A 25 -28.46 16.44 -55.83
N PRO A 26 -27.19 16.31 -55.41
CA PRO A 26 -26.47 15.07 -55.50
C PRO A 26 -26.58 14.33 -54.15
N SER A 27 -27.26 13.20 -54.14
CA SER A 27 -27.27 12.26 -53.00
C SER A 27 -25.94 11.51 -52.95
N ASP A 28 -25.07 11.82 -51.99
CA ASP A 28 -23.92 10.99 -51.63
C ASP A 28 -24.40 9.89 -50.65
N PRO A 29 -24.34 8.60 -51.02
CA PRO A 29 -24.78 7.49 -50.18
C PRO A 29 -23.88 7.23 -48.96
N ASN A 30 -22.78 7.98 -48.77
CA ASN A 30 -21.91 7.89 -47.59
C ASN A 30 -22.19 8.98 -46.53
N ASP A 31 -23.28 9.75 -46.64
CA ASP A 31 -23.71 10.71 -45.60
C ASP A 31 -24.53 9.94 -44.53
N PRO A 32 -24.00 9.64 -43.33
CA PRO A 32 -24.80 9.02 -42.27
C PRO A 32 -25.89 10.01 -41.85
N SER A 33 -27.14 9.55 -41.78
CA SER A 33 -28.24 10.44 -41.39
C SER A 33 -28.03 10.96 -39.96
N PRO A 34 -28.42 12.22 -39.66
CA PRO A 34 -28.25 12.84 -38.33
C PRO A 34 -28.85 12.06 -37.15
N ASP A 35 -29.74 11.10 -37.44
CA ASP A 35 -30.48 10.28 -36.48
C ASP A 35 -29.80 8.94 -36.15
N GLN A 36 -28.76 8.51 -36.88
CA GLN A 36 -28.13 7.19 -36.67
C GLN A 36 -27.04 7.18 -35.58
N ILE A 37 -26.74 8.32 -34.96
CA ILE A 37 -25.77 8.45 -33.84
C ILE A 37 -26.48 8.98 -32.58
N GLN A 38 -27.72 8.53 -32.36
CA GLN A 38 -28.40 8.61 -31.06
C GLN A 38 -28.51 7.20 -30.47
N THR A 39 -27.40 6.60 -30.07
CA THR A 39 -27.44 5.48 -29.14
C THR A 39 -26.33 5.63 -28.10
N ASN A 40 -26.76 5.83 -26.85
CA ASN A 40 -25.98 5.91 -25.61
C ASN A 40 -25.48 7.31 -25.16
N LEU A 41 -26.29 8.36 -25.32
CA LEU A 41 -26.13 9.65 -24.60
C LEU A 41 -27.12 9.75 -23.44
N GLU A 42 -27.06 8.81 -22.49
CA GLU A 42 -27.63 8.99 -21.15
C GLU A 42 -26.47 8.82 -20.17
N SER A 43 -25.82 9.90 -19.77
CA SER A 43 -24.82 9.87 -18.69
C SER A 43 -24.75 11.20 -17.94
N ASP A 44 -25.15 11.15 -16.67
CA ASP A 44 -24.53 11.87 -15.53
C ASP A 44 -24.28 13.39 -15.62
N ASP A 45 -25.11 14.14 -16.35
CA ASP A 45 -25.01 15.62 -16.43
C ASP A 45 -25.01 16.30 -15.05
N GLU A 46 -25.74 15.78 -14.06
CA GLU A 46 -25.84 16.41 -12.73
C GLU A 46 -24.51 16.33 -11.94
N PHE A 47 -23.73 15.27 -12.12
CA PHE A 47 -22.45 15.10 -11.42
C PHE A 47 -21.37 16.01 -12.00
N LEU A 48 -21.23 16.04 -13.33
CA LEU A 48 -20.28 16.92 -14.00
C LEU A 48 -20.62 18.39 -13.76
N ASN A 49 -21.90 18.78 -13.86
CA ASN A 49 -22.33 20.15 -13.58
C ASN A 49 -22.05 20.58 -12.13
N ASN A 50 -22.14 19.67 -11.15
CA ASN A 50 -21.82 19.96 -9.75
C ASN A 50 -20.31 20.11 -9.50
N ILE A 51 -19.46 19.33 -10.18
CA ILE A 51 -17.99 19.47 -10.05
C ILE A 51 -17.51 20.79 -10.67
N PHE A 52 -18.06 21.15 -11.82
CA PHE A 52 -17.70 22.40 -12.48
C PHE A 52 -18.41 23.64 -11.87
N ALA A 53 -19.21 23.48 -10.82
CA ALA A 53 -19.93 24.59 -10.17
C ALA A 53 -19.00 25.61 -9.49
N GLU A 54 -17.75 25.26 -9.14
CA GLU A 54 -16.73 26.22 -8.66
C GLU A 54 -16.03 26.98 -9.81
N PHE A 55 -16.08 26.41 -11.02
CA PHE A 55 -15.53 27.01 -12.25
C PHE A 55 -16.58 27.86 -12.98
N HIS A 56 -17.86 27.52 -12.81
CA HIS A 56 -19.01 28.30 -13.20
C HIS A 56 -19.41 29.34 -12.15
N TRP A 57 -19.87 30.50 -12.61
CA TRP A 57 -20.66 31.39 -11.78
C TRP A 57 -22.08 30.83 -11.59
N ILE A 58 -22.54 30.78 -10.34
CA ILE A 58 -23.91 30.43 -9.95
C ILE A 58 -24.85 31.56 -10.40
N PRO A 59 -25.90 31.28 -11.21
CA PRO A 59 -26.89 32.28 -11.59
C PRO A 59 -27.56 32.89 -10.35
N GLY A 60 -27.29 34.16 -10.03
CA GLY A 60 -28.00 34.80 -8.91
C GLY A 60 -27.55 36.17 -8.42
N THR A 61 -26.32 36.64 -8.66
CA THR A 61 -25.87 37.93 -8.09
C THR A 61 -26.11 39.16 -8.97
N HIS A 62 -26.42 38.98 -10.26
CA HIS A 62 -26.95 40.02 -11.12
C HIS A 62 -28.09 39.43 -11.97
N PRO A 63 -29.30 40.01 -11.98
CA PRO A 63 -30.35 39.56 -12.88
C PRO A 63 -29.84 39.70 -14.33
N PRO A 64 -30.04 38.70 -15.21
CA PRO A 64 -29.72 38.88 -16.62
C PRO A 64 -30.51 40.10 -17.10
N PRO A 65 -29.83 41.12 -17.66
CA PRO A 65 -30.56 42.20 -18.30
C PRO A 65 -31.40 41.61 -19.45
N PRO A 66 -32.54 42.23 -19.80
CA PRO A 66 -33.43 41.67 -20.81
C PRO A 66 -32.67 41.43 -22.12
N PRO A 67 -32.83 40.26 -22.78
CA PRO A 67 -32.16 39.97 -24.03
C PRO A 67 -32.48 41.06 -25.05
N SER A 68 -31.47 41.56 -25.74
CA SER A 68 -31.62 42.64 -26.72
C SER A 68 -32.26 42.16 -28.04
N GLY A 69 -32.69 40.89 -28.10
CA GLY A 69 -33.50 40.31 -29.16
C GLY A 69 -33.35 38.79 -29.20
N SER A 70 -34.28 38.12 -29.88
CA SER A 70 -34.14 36.72 -30.27
C SER A 70 -34.21 36.60 -31.79
N ILE A 71 -33.33 35.79 -32.37
CA ILE A 71 -33.39 35.39 -33.78
C ILE A 71 -33.73 33.90 -33.81
N LEU A 72 -34.80 33.55 -34.52
CA LEU A 72 -35.16 32.17 -34.80
C LEU A 72 -34.89 31.85 -36.27
N ILE A 73 -33.98 30.91 -36.52
CA ILE A 73 -33.76 30.33 -37.85
C ILE A 73 -34.69 29.14 -38.00
N LYS A 74 -35.66 29.27 -38.90
CA LYS A 74 -36.64 28.22 -39.20
C LYS A 74 -35.99 27.03 -39.89
N ALA A 75 -36.61 25.85 -39.79
CA ALA A 75 -36.14 24.67 -40.51
C ALA A 75 -36.01 24.95 -42.01
N GLY A 76 -34.89 24.52 -42.61
CA GLY A 76 -34.56 24.81 -44.01
C GLY A 76 -33.07 25.03 -44.26
N ASP A 77 -32.73 25.15 -45.53
CA ASP A 77 -31.35 25.31 -46.00
C ASP A 77 -31.07 26.78 -46.35
N TYR A 78 -30.01 27.34 -45.77
CA TYR A 78 -29.64 28.75 -45.95
C TYR A 78 -28.19 28.85 -46.39
N ASP A 79 -27.94 29.46 -47.54
CA ASP A 79 -26.57 29.77 -47.97
C ASP A 79 -26.06 31.02 -47.25
N ILE A 80 -24.84 30.95 -46.73
CA ILE A 80 -24.19 32.12 -46.14
C ILE A 80 -23.46 32.93 -47.22
N THR A 81 -23.54 34.24 -47.13
CA THR A 81 -22.69 35.17 -47.91
C THR A 81 -21.86 36.12 -47.08
N ALA A 82 -22.16 36.20 -45.80
CA ALA A 82 -21.44 37.01 -44.84
C ALA A 82 -21.55 36.36 -43.46
N PRO A 83 -20.63 36.68 -42.54
CA PRO A 83 -20.74 36.27 -41.15
C PRO A 83 -22.04 36.79 -40.52
N LEU A 84 -22.67 35.97 -39.69
CA LEU A 84 -23.73 36.39 -38.78
C LEU A 84 -23.09 36.96 -37.51
N ASP A 85 -22.98 38.29 -37.46
CA ASP A 85 -22.48 39.02 -36.30
C ASP A 85 -23.56 39.05 -35.19
N LEU A 86 -23.26 38.38 -34.08
CA LEU A 86 -24.13 38.29 -32.91
C LEU A 86 -23.88 39.47 -31.97
N GLN A 87 -24.97 40.01 -31.43
CA GLN A 87 -24.95 41.20 -30.59
C GLN A 87 -25.18 40.85 -29.12
N TRP A 88 -24.81 41.78 -28.25
CA TRP A 88 -24.94 41.67 -26.80
C TRP A 88 -26.35 41.25 -26.41
N GLY A 89 -26.48 40.23 -25.55
CA GLY A 89 -27.77 39.72 -25.07
C GLY A 89 -28.64 39.05 -26.13
N LEU A 90 -28.12 38.73 -27.32
CA LEU A 90 -28.87 38.08 -28.39
C LEU A 90 -29.03 36.57 -28.13
N SER A 91 -30.25 36.06 -28.30
CA SER A 91 -30.52 34.62 -28.36
C SER A 91 -30.79 34.17 -29.80
N LEU A 92 -29.84 33.47 -30.40
CA LEU A 92 -29.97 32.79 -31.68
C LEU A 92 -30.44 31.34 -31.47
N THR A 93 -31.55 30.97 -32.07
CA THR A 93 -32.11 29.61 -31.96
C THR A 93 -32.36 29.05 -33.35
N PHE A 94 -31.97 27.80 -33.56
CA PHE A 94 -32.24 27.05 -34.78
C PHE A 94 -33.35 26.04 -34.53
N GLU A 95 -34.36 26.01 -35.38
CA GLU A 95 -35.31 24.90 -35.38
C GLU A 95 -34.62 23.61 -35.87
N PRO A 96 -35.05 22.43 -35.39
CA PRO A 96 -34.58 21.15 -35.93
C PRO A 96 -34.70 21.11 -37.45
N GLY A 97 -33.61 20.78 -38.14
CA GLY A 97 -33.53 20.78 -39.61
C GLY A 97 -33.14 22.12 -40.25
N ALA A 98 -32.79 23.14 -39.46
CA ALA A 98 -32.16 24.35 -39.99
C ALA A 98 -30.66 24.12 -40.25
N THR A 99 -30.23 24.32 -41.51
CA THR A 99 -28.84 24.14 -41.95
C THR A 99 -28.31 25.40 -42.61
N LEU A 100 -27.15 25.89 -42.15
CA LEU A 100 -26.37 26.93 -42.80
C LEU A 100 -25.32 26.27 -43.72
N TYR A 101 -25.43 26.52 -45.02
CA TYR A 101 -24.51 26.05 -46.03
C TYR A 101 -23.42 27.08 -46.30
N VAL A 102 -22.17 26.62 -46.18
CA VAL A 102 -20.97 27.38 -46.53
C VAL A 102 -20.63 27.12 -48.00
N PRO A 103 -20.62 28.12 -48.90
CA PRO A 103 -20.26 27.90 -50.29
C PRO A 103 -18.82 27.38 -50.43
N SER A 104 -18.58 26.47 -51.38
CA SER A 104 -17.24 25.94 -51.65
C SER A 104 -16.23 27.07 -51.93
N GLY A 105 -15.09 27.02 -51.24
CA GLY A 105 -14.04 28.04 -51.34
C GLY A 105 -14.27 29.30 -50.49
N TYR A 106 -15.36 29.39 -49.73
CA TYR A 106 -15.53 30.44 -48.72
C TYR A 106 -14.44 30.30 -47.65
N SER A 107 -13.73 31.38 -47.38
CA SER A 107 -12.61 31.41 -46.43
C SER A 107 -12.85 32.35 -45.24
N GLY A 108 -14.12 32.56 -44.91
CA GLY A 108 -14.55 33.51 -43.88
C GLY A 108 -15.07 32.82 -42.61
N VAL A 109 -15.87 33.55 -41.85
CA VAL A 109 -16.49 33.10 -40.60
C VAL A 109 -17.99 32.92 -40.82
N VAL A 110 -18.62 31.94 -40.19
CA VAL A 110 -20.08 31.76 -40.24
C VAL A 110 -20.78 32.50 -39.10
N LEU A 111 -20.51 32.14 -37.85
CA LEU A 111 -21.04 32.82 -36.66
C LEU A 111 -19.93 33.62 -36.00
N ARG A 112 -20.19 34.88 -35.66
CA ARG A 112 -19.19 35.75 -35.04
C ARG A 112 -19.74 36.47 -33.81
N ILE A 113 -19.05 36.34 -32.69
CA ILE A 113 -19.24 37.14 -31.49
C ILE A 113 -18.04 38.09 -31.43
N ARG A 114 -18.27 39.40 -31.47
CA ARG A 114 -17.21 40.42 -31.45
C ARG A 114 -16.89 40.85 -30.01
N SER A 115 -15.88 41.70 -29.83
CA SER A 115 -15.61 42.40 -28.58
C SER A 115 -16.84 43.06 -27.98
N ASN A 116 -16.84 43.16 -26.64
CA ASN A 116 -17.88 43.80 -25.84
C ASN A 116 -19.26 43.14 -25.99
N MET A 117 -19.25 41.81 -26.12
CA MET A 117 -20.45 40.99 -26.25
C MET A 117 -20.56 40.08 -25.05
N PHE A 118 -21.69 40.22 -24.34
CA PHE A 118 -21.98 39.41 -23.18
C PHE A 118 -23.34 38.75 -23.34
N TYR A 119 -23.54 37.61 -22.68
CA TYR A 119 -24.83 36.93 -22.63
C TYR A 119 -25.40 36.62 -24.03
N VAL A 120 -24.55 36.18 -24.96
CA VAL A 120 -24.99 35.69 -26.28
C VAL A 120 -25.32 34.21 -26.15
N HIS A 121 -26.51 33.81 -26.58
CA HIS A 121 -26.96 32.42 -26.54
C HIS A 121 -27.12 31.89 -27.96
N ILE A 122 -26.48 30.77 -28.27
CA ILE A 122 -26.68 30.02 -29.51
C ILE A 122 -27.27 28.67 -29.12
N ASN A 123 -28.44 28.33 -29.66
CA ASN A 123 -29.11 27.06 -29.40
C ASN A 123 -29.37 26.31 -30.71
N GLY A 124 -28.67 25.18 -30.85
CA GLY A 124 -28.75 24.29 -32.00
C GLY A 124 -28.07 24.85 -33.24
N GLY A 125 -28.43 24.24 -34.37
CA GLY A 125 -27.99 24.63 -35.70
C GLY A 125 -27.00 23.65 -36.29
N PHE A 126 -27.04 23.52 -37.61
CA PHE A 126 -26.07 22.74 -38.35
C PHE A 126 -25.39 23.61 -39.40
N ILE A 127 -24.07 23.66 -39.37
CA ILE A 127 -23.26 24.43 -40.31
C ILE A 127 -22.39 23.46 -41.07
N ARG A 128 -22.46 23.47 -42.42
CA ARG A 128 -21.64 22.58 -43.25
C ARG A 128 -21.25 23.18 -44.57
N GLU A 129 -20.09 22.77 -45.10
CA GLU A 129 -19.67 23.17 -46.44
C GLU A 129 -20.51 22.48 -47.53
N ARG A 130 -20.82 23.23 -48.59
CA ARG A 130 -21.59 22.77 -49.74
C ARG A 130 -20.65 22.20 -50.81
N ASP A 131 -21.12 21.17 -51.51
CA ASP A 131 -20.47 20.58 -52.67
C ASP A 131 -19.07 20.00 -52.37
N ARG A 132 -18.01 20.76 -52.66
CA ARG A 132 -16.61 20.33 -52.48
C ARG A 132 -16.06 20.90 -51.18
N GLN A 133 -15.65 20.00 -50.30
CA GLN A 133 -15.02 20.30 -49.01
C GLN A 133 -13.62 20.88 -49.23
N GLU A 134 -13.48 22.21 -49.12
CA GLU A 134 -12.19 22.90 -49.12
C GLU A 134 -11.69 23.24 -47.71
N ARG A 135 -12.59 23.28 -46.71
CA ARG A 135 -12.29 23.50 -45.28
C ARG A 135 -11.43 24.73 -45.03
N ARG A 136 -11.89 25.90 -45.49
CA ARG A 136 -11.17 27.19 -45.38
C ARG A 136 -11.82 28.19 -44.44
N TRP A 137 -12.88 27.79 -43.75
CA TRP A 137 -13.76 28.67 -43.00
C TRP A 137 -13.82 28.32 -41.52
N VAL A 138 -14.19 29.30 -40.70
CA VAL A 138 -14.37 29.15 -39.26
C VAL A 138 -15.86 29.07 -38.94
N GLY A 139 -16.27 28.05 -38.19
CA GLY A 139 -17.68 27.87 -37.84
C GLY A 139 -18.18 28.91 -36.85
N LEU A 140 -17.58 28.95 -35.66
CA LEU A 140 -17.83 29.96 -34.64
C LEU A 140 -16.53 30.68 -34.28
N LEU A 141 -16.56 32.01 -34.38
CA LEU A 141 -15.47 32.87 -33.94
C LEU A 141 -15.92 33.74 -32.76
N LEU A 142 -15.22 33.65 -31.64
CA LEU A 142 -15.23 34.67 -30.60
C LEU A 142 -13.99 35.54 -30.86
N HIS A 143 -14.20 36.75 -31.38
CA HIS A 143 -13.13 37.66 -31.81
C HIS A 143 -13.05 38.86 -30.88
N GLN A 144 -11.99 38.90 -30.09
CA GLN A 144 -11.60 40.11 -29.37
C GLN A 144 -10.65 40.94 -30.24
N ASN A 145 -11.10 42.13 -30.69
CA ASN A 145 -10.39 43.00 -31.65
C ASN A 145 -10.47 44.52 -31.45
N VAL A 146 -10.85 45.00 -30.26
CA VAL A 146 -11.04 46.43 -29.99
C VAL A 146 -10.17 46.92 -28.82
N ALA A 147 -9.70 48.16 -28.93
CA ALA A 147 -8.87 48.86 -27.95
C ALA A 147 -9.59 49.07 -26.59
N PRO A 148 -8.86 49.08 -25.46
CA PRO A 148 -9.38 48.90 -24.12
C PRO A 148 -10.03 50.18 -23.58
N THR A 149 -11.36 50.22 -23.54
CA THR A 149 -12.12 51.19 -22.74
C THR A 149 -13.10 50.45 -21.82
N GLU A 150 -12.60 50.13 -20.62
CA GLU A 150 -13.29 49.65 -19.39
C GLU A 150 -14.28 48.47 -19.43
N ALA A 151 -14.66 47.88 -20.57
CA ALA A 151 -15.44 46.62 -20.59
C ALA A 151 -15.36 45.85 -21.91
N ASP A 152 -14.21 45.83 -22.57
CA ASP A 152 -14.10 45.25 -23.91
C ASP A 152 -13.59 43.80 -23.85
N GLY A 153 -14.52 42.85 -23.83
CA GLY A 153 -14.22 41.42 -23.98
C GLY A 153 -15.48 40.59 -24.26
N ILE A 154 -15.35 39.27 -24.20
CA ILE A 154 -16.44 38.33 -24.47
C ILE A 154 -16.67 37.45 -23.25
N ALA A 155 -17.83 37.54 -22.63
CA ALA A 155 -18.16 36.71 -21.46
C ALA A 155 -19.60 36.22 -21.42
N TYR A 156 -19.80 35.14 -20.67
CA TYR A 156 -21.10 34.61 -20.33
C TYR A 156 -21.94 34.23 -21.56
N CYS A 157 -21.29 33.95 -22.68
CA CYS A 157 -21.95 33.37 -23.83
C CYS A 157 -22.19 31.87 -23.59
N VAL A 158 -23.34 31.38 -24.07
CA VAL A 158 -23.71 29.96 -24.00
C VAL A 158 -23.94 29.45 -25.40
N ILE A 159 -23.12 28.48 -25.82
CA ILE A 159 -23.20 27.82 -27.11
C ILE A 159 -23.59 26.37 -26.85
N ASP A 160 -24.78 26.01 -27.29
CA ASP A 160 -25.47 24.79 -26.92
C ASP A 160 -25.97 24.07 -28.18
N GLY A 161 -25.61 22.80 -28.35
CA GLY A 161 -26.18 21.95 -29.41
C GLY A 161 -25.76 22.27 -30.85
N LEU A 162 -24.76 23.14 -31.05
CA LEU A 162 -24.29 23.52 -32.39
C LEU A 162 -23.51 22.36 -33.04
N ARG A 163 -23.84 22.08 -34.31
CA ARG A 163 -23.15 21.09 -35.14
C ARG A 163 -22.37 21.77 -36.27
N ILE A 164 -21.10 21.42 -36.43
CA ILE A 164 -20.22 22.02 -37.45
C ILE A 164 -19.53 20.89 -38.22
N GLN A 165 -19.55 20.94 -39.55
CA GLN A 165 -18.96 19.92 -40.41
C GLN A 165 -18.11 20.55 -41.50
N ASP A 166 -16.91 20.01 -41.74
CA ASP A 166 -15.97 20.44 -42.79
C ASP A 166 -15.46 21.88 -42.65
N ALA A 167 -15.30 22.37 -41.42
CA ALA A 167 -14.63 23.65 -41.17
C ALA A 167 -13.10 23.51 -41.21
N ASP A 168 -12.41 24.62 -41.42
CA ASP A 168 -10.99 24.70 -41.07
C ASP A 168 -10.85 24.55 -39.56
N VAL A 169 -11.46 25.48 -38.82
CA VAL A 169 -11.58 25.44 -37.36
C VAL A 169 -13.05 25.50 -36.97
N GLY A 170 -13.50 24.54 -36.15
CA GLY A 170 -14.87 24.51 -35.64
C GLY A 170 -15.17 25.74 -34.78
N ILE A 171 -14.44 25.90 -33.69
CA ILE A 171 -14.56 27.00 -32.73
C ILE A 171 -13.20 27.66 -32.56
N LEU A 172 -13.13 28.95 -32.81
CA LEU A 172 -11.92 29.75 -32.65
C LEU A 172 -12.16 30.83 -31.60
N LEU A 173 -11.39 30.78 -30.51
CA LEU A 173 -11.28 31.84 -29.52
C LEU A 173 -10.05 32.65 -29.93
N HIS A 174 -10.27 33.85 -30.46
CA HIS A 174 -9.19 34.65 -31.03
C HIS A 174 -9.10 36.02 -30.36
N ASN A 175 -7.93 36.30 -29.80
CA ASN A 175 -7.61 37.57 -29.16
C ASN A 175 -6.37 38.18 -29.80
N ASP A 176 -6.54 39.32 -30.46
CA ASP A 176 -5.47 40.07 -31.13
C ASP A 176 -4.90 41.22 -30.27
N HIS A 177 -5.28 41.29 -28.98
CA HIS A 177 -4.93 42.37 -28.07
C HIS A 177 -4.44 41.89 -26.69
N GLU A 178 -3.33 42.44 -26.21
CA GLU A 178 -2.68 42.11 -24.91
C GLU A 178 -3.62 42.27 -23.69
N GLN A 179 -4.52 43.26 -23.73
CA GLN A 179 -5.55 43.51 -22.71
C GLN A 179 -6.95 42.95 -23.06
N GLY A 180 -7.05 42.17 -24.14
CA GLY A 180 -8.30 41.56 -24.54
C GLY A 180 -8.62 40.31 -23.73
N TRP A 181 -9.88 39.92 -23.67
CA TRP A 181 -10.27 38.72 -22.95
C TRP A 181 -11.53 38.02 -23.49
N ILE A 182 -11.55 36.69 -23.38
CA ILE A 182 -12.66 35.80 -23.73
C ILE A 182 -12.82 34.81 -22.58
N ASN A 183 -13.73 35.12 -21.65
CA ASN A 183 -13.76 34.49 -20.33
C ASN A 183 -15.16 34.01 -19.92
N GLY A 184 -15.25 32.94 -19.14
CA GLY A 184 -16.53 32.53 -18.54
C GLY A 184 -17.61 32.11 -19.55
N ASN A 185 -17.22 31.68 -20.75
CA ASN A 185 -18.15 31.20 -21.76
C ASN A 185 -18.39 29.69 -21.60
N THR A 186 -19.58 29.24 -21.98
CA THR A 186 -19.99 27.83 -21.87
C THR A 186 -20.24 27.26 -23.26
N PHE A 187 -19.58 26.16 -23.57
CA PHE A 187 -19.72 25.39 -24.79
C PHE A 187 -20.19 24.00 -24.38
N ARG A 188 -21.40 23.60 -24.77
CA ARG A 188 -21.95 22.30 -24.37
C ARG A 188 -22.70 21.60 -25.48
N ASP A 189 -22.66 20.27 -25.44
CA ASP A 189 -23.41 19.39 -26.35
C ASP A 189 -23.07 19.66 -27.83
N LEU A 190 -21.80 19.97 -28.10
CA LEU A 190 -21.32 20.37 -29.41
C LEU A 190 -20.81 19.18 -30.21
N VAL A 191 -21.04 19.21 -31.52
CA VAL A 191 -20.58 18.16 -32.42
C VAL A 191 -19.83 18.77 -33.60
N MET A 192 -18.58 18.36 -33.77
CA MET A 192 -17.71 18.81 -34.86
C MET A 192 -17.21 17.62 -35.66
N TRP A 193 -17.37 17.64 -36.97
CA TRP A 193 -17.05 16.51 -37.85
C TRP A 193 -16.16 16.93 -39.01
N ARG A 194 -15.10 16.15 -39.24
CA ARG A 194 -14.22 16.31 -40.40
C ARG A 194 -13.62 17.72 -40.54
N CYS A 195 -13.43 18.43 -39.43
CA CYS A 195 -12.71 19.70 -39.43
C CYS A 195 -11.20 19.46 -39.49
N ASN A 196 -10.42 20.45 -39.94
CA ASN A 196 -8.96 20.41 -39.81
C ASN A 196 -8.56 20.58 -38.32
N GLY A 197 -9.28 21.42 -37.57
CA GLY A 197 -9.18 21.56 -36.13
C GLY A 197 -10.55 21.76 -35.46
N PHE A 198 -10.73 21.29 -34.22
CA PHE A 198 -12.03 21.45 -33.53
C PHE A 198 -12.09 22.74 -32.71
N ILE A 199 -11.18 22.93 -31.76
CA ILE A 199 -11.16 24.11 -30.88
C ILE A 199 -9.75 24.68 -30.86
N ASP A 200 -9.63 25.98 -31.08
CA ASP A 200 -8.36 26.68 -31.06
C ASP A 200 -8.42 27.92 -30.18
N PHE A 201 -7.45 28.04 -29.29
CA PHE A 201 -7.19 29.21 -28.47
C PHE A 201 -6.02 29.97 -29.10
N ASN A 202 -6.34 31.06 -29.78
CA ASN A 202 -5.37 31.81 -30.55
C ASN A 202 -5.18 33.21 -29.98
N MET A 203 -3.97 33.48 -29.48
CA MET A 203 -3.57 34.78 -28.94
C MET A 203 -2.43 35.33 -29.80
N GLU A 204 -2.59 36.52 -30.40
CA GLU A 204 -1.56 37.11 -31.26
C GLU A 204 -0.48 37.88 -30.48
N LEU A 205 -0.82 38.40 -29.30
CA LEU A 205 0.05 39.16 -28.41
C LEU A 205 0.00 38.57 -27.00
N ASP A 206 1.17 38.32 -26.41
CA ASP A 206 1.27 37.86 -25.02
C ASP A 206 0.60 38.87 -24.06
N ILE A 207 0.08 38.39 -22.94
CA ILE A 207 -0.56 39.24 -21.92
C ILE A 207 0.48 40.16 -21.28
N ASP A 208 0.10 41.40 -21.02
CA ASP A 208 0.85 42.30 -20.14
C ASP A 208 0.69 41.86 -18.67
N ASP A 209 1.67 41.09 -18.17
CA ASP A 209 1.69 40.49 -16.83
C ASP A 209 1.73 41.52 -15.69
N ASP A 210 2.19 42.76 -15.95
CA ASP A 210 2.31 43.83 -14.95
C ASP A 210 0.94 44.32 -14.42
N LEU A 211 -0.17 43.92 -15.05
CA LEU A 211 -1.54 44.35 -14.71
C LEU A 211 -2.36 43.30 -13.93
N ASN A 212 -1.83 42.10 -13.72
CA ASN A 212 -2.52 40.99 -13.05
C ASN A 212 -1.96 40.66 -11.65
N GLU A 213 -1.10 41.52 -11.08
CA GLU A 213 -0.31 41.26 -9.85
C GLU A 213 -1.11 41.13 -8.55
N GLU A 214 -2.37 41.56 -8.47
CA GLU A 214 -3.15 41.39 -7.24
C GLU A 214 -4.04 40.13 -7.31
N GLU A 215 -3.77 39.23 -6.37
CA GLU A 215 -4.44 37.98 -6.02
C GLU A 215 -5.90 38.20 -5.58
N VAL A 216 -6.69 38.88 -6.43
CA VAL A 216 -8.06 39.30 -6.15
C VAL A 216 -8.99 38.47 -7.03
N GLU A 217 -9.88 37.74 -6.35
CA GLU A 217 -11.18 37.26 -6.81
C GLU A 217 -11.47 37.49 -8.30
N TRP A 218 -11.48 36.41 -9.09
CA TRP A 218 -11.66 36.44 -10.56
C TRP A 218 -12.74 37.44 -10.99
N VAL A 219 -12.37 38.35 -11.88
CA VAL A 219 -13.28 39.26 -12.57
C VAL A 219 -13.27 38.95 -14.07
N PRO A 220 -14.42 39.04 -14.75
CA PRO A 220 -14.53 38.79 -16.20
C PRO A 220 -13.52 39.57 -17.05
N GLY A 221 -13.08 40.74 -16.57
CA GLY A 221 -12.10 41.61 -17.24
C GLY A 221 -10.64 41.15 -17.21
N SER A 222 -10.34 39.97 -16.66
CA SER A 222 -8.95 39.46 -16.63
C SER A 222 -8.46 39.15 -18.03
N ASN A 223 -7.27 39.63 -18.42
CA ASN A 223 -6.73 39.42 -19.76
C ASN A 223 -6.64 37.93 -20.14
N GLY A 224 -6.84 37.61 -21.42
CA GLY A 224 -6.65 36.26 -21.96
C GLY A 224 -7.89 35.39 -22.05
N PHE A 225 -7.73 34.10 -21.70
CA PHE A 225 -8.72 33.04 -21.89
C PHE A 225 -8.95 32.32 -20.57
N SER A 226 -9.92 32.75 -19.77
CA SER A 226 -10.08 32.25 -18.41
C SER A 226 -11.48 31.72 -18.14
N ARG A 227 -11.56 30.58 -17.43
CA ARG A 227 -12.81 29.96 -16.99
C ARG A 227 -13.81 29.67 -18.11
N ASN A 228 -13.35 29.38 -19.32
CA ASN A 228 -14.24 28.85 -20.35
C ASN A 228 -14.48 27.37 -20.05
N LEU A 229 -15.74 26.95 -20.16
CA LEU A 229 -16.15 25.58 -19.91
C LEU A 229 -16.60 24.90 -21.19
N PHE A 230 -16.09 23.69 -21.40
CA PHE A 230 -16.39 22.82 -22.53
C PHE A 230 -16.93 21.49 -22.01
N LEU A 231 -18.21 21.21 -22.25
CA LEU A 231 -18.90 20.01 -21.77
C LEU A 231 -19.45 19.19 -22.94
N ASN A 232 -19.37 17.86 -22.84
CA ASN A 232 -20.04 16.93 -23.75
C ASN A 232 -19.76 17.23 -25.24
N ILE A 233 -18.49 17.48 -25.59
CA ILE A 233 -18.09 17.82 -26.96
C ILE A 233 -17.63 16.58 -27.70
N ILE A 234 -18.11 16.40 -28.93
CA ILE A 234 -17.71 15.30 -29.81
C ILE A 234 -16.99 15.85 -31.04
N GLY A 235 -15.71 15.50 -31.19
CA GLY A 235 -14.92 15.74 -32.39
C GLY A 235 -14.65 14.44 -33.13
N GLN A 236 -15.26 14.24 -34.30
CA GLN A 236 -14.95 13.08 -35.16
C GLN A 236 -13.89 13.46 -36.19
N SER A 237 -12.69 12.92 -36.02
CA SER A 237 -11.54 13.23 -36.86
C SER A 237 -11.58 12.52 -38.22
N THR A 238 -10.78 13.02 -39.15
CA THR A 238 -10.44 12.36 -40.43
C THR A 238 -8.93 12.37 -40.63
N ALA A 239 -8.45 11.82 -41.75
CA ALA A 239 -7.04 11.90 -42.15
C ALA A 239 -6.51 13.32 -42.41
N ASN A 240 -7.37 14.35 -42.43
CA ASN A 240 -6.95 15.76 -42.55
C ASN A 240 -7.05 16.53 -41.22
N THR A 241 -7.53 15.89 -40.14
CA THR A 241 -7.63 16.55 -38.84
C THR A 241 -6.23 16.64 -38.23
N GLU A 242 -5.81 17.86 -37.96
CA GLU A 242 -4.51 18.22 -37.40
C GLU A 242 -4.55 18.32 -35.88
N PHE A 243 -5.64 18.81 -35.28
CA PHE A 243 -5.74 18.92 -33.83
C PHE A 243 -7.17 18.79 -33.32
N GLY A 244 -7.32 18.28 -32.10
CA GLY A 244 -8.58 18.32 -31.38
C GLY A 244 -8.79 19.68 -30.73
N VAL A 245 -8.16 19.91 -29.58
CA VAL A 245 -8.14 21.20 -28.87
C VAL A 245 -6.73 21.72 -28.77
N ARG A 246 -6.42 22.87 -29.35
CA ARG A 246 -5.06 23.40 -29.38
C ARG A 246 -4.90 24.63 -28.48
N ASN A 247 -3.72 24.70 -27.88
CA ASN A 247 -3.19 25.85 -27.14
C ASN A 247 -4.08 26.27 -25.99
N ILE A 248 -4.54 25.36 -25.14
CA ILE A 248 -5.30 25.77 -23.95
C ILE A 248 -4.38 26.68 -23.12
N ARG A 249 -4.75 27.96 -22.95
CA ARG A 249 -3.95 29.00 -22.28
C ARG A 249 -4.65 29.57 -21.07
N HIS A 250 -3.91 30.24 -20.20
CA HIS A 250 -4.38 30.98 -19.02
C HIS A 250 -5.26 30.16 -18.07
N ARG A 251 -6.10 30.84 -17.29
CA ARG A 251 -6.54 30.34 -15.98
C ARG A 251 -7.88 29.61 -16.01
N GLY A 252 -7.88 28.38 -15.50
CA GLY A 252 -9.11 27.70 -15.06
C GLY A 252 -10.06 27.28 -16.18
N ASN A 253 -9.57 27.08 -17.41
CA ASN A 253 -10.38 26.48 -18.46
C ASN A 253 -10.65 25.01 -18.12
N ALA A 254 -11.88 24.57 -18.39
CA ALA A 254 -12.36 23.29 -17.92
C ALA A 254 -13.01 22.49 -19.05
N PHE A 255 -12.72 21.19 -19.09
CA PHE A 255 -13.15 20.25 -20.13
C PHE A 255 -13.77 19.03 -19.46
N GLY A 256 -15.07 18.86 -19.62
CA GLY A 256 -15.84 17.72 -19.11
C GLY A 256 -16.33 16.86 -20.28
N ASP A 257 -15.98 15.57 -20.26
CA ASP A 257 -16.45 14.58 -21.23
C ASP A 257 -16.25 14.98 -22.71
N VAL A 258 -15.10 15.59 -23.01
CA VAL A 258 -14.70 15.97 -24.37
C VAL A 258 -14.07 14.77 -25.07
N LYS A 259 -14.68 14.36 -26.18
CA LYS A 259 -14.30 13.17 -26.93
C LYS A 259 -13.77 13.51 -28.32
N ILE A 260 -12.46 13.39 -28.49
CA ILE A 260 -11.76 13.54 -29.78
C ILE A 260 -11.48 12.16 -30.36
N TRP A 261 -12.36 11.69 -31.25
CA TRP A 261 -12.33 10.34 -31.81
C TRP A 261 -11.38 10.24 -33.01
N ASP A 262 -10.73 9.09 -33.11
CA ASP A 262 -10.05 8.61 -34.32
C ASP A 262 -9.06 9.61 -34.94
N ILE A 263 -8.37 10.42 -34.14
CA ILE A 263 -7.31 11.28 -34.68
C ILE A 263 -6.21 10.38 -35.25
N GLN A 264 -6.13 10.35 -36.58
CA GLN A 264 -5.39 9.31 -37.30
C GLN A 264 -3.91 9.68 -37.39
N SER A 265 -3.04 8.68 -37.24
CA SER A 265 -1.58 8.76 -37.42
C SER A 265 -1.11 9.14 -38.85
N GLY A 266 -2.03 9.44 -39.77
CA GLY A 266 -1.76 9.80 -41.17
C GLY A 266 -1.32 11.25 -41.38
N THR A 267 -1.72 12.17 -40.50
CA THR A 267 -1.22 13.55 -40.48
C THR A 267 -0.03 13.60 -39.54
N ALA A 268 1.16 13.88 -40.06
CA ALA A 268 2.36 14.02 -39.22
C ALA A 268 2.11 15.12 -38.17
N ASN A 269 2.22 14.78 -36.89
CA ASN A 269 2.03 15.65 -35.73
C ASN A 269 0.57 15.98 -35.33
N ALA A 270 -0.44 15.19 -35.74
CA ALA A 270 -1.78 15.40 -35.20
C ALA A 270 -1.91 15.03 -33.71
N PHE A 271 -2.65 15.82 -32.93
CA PHE A 271 -2.81 15.63 -31.47
C PHE A 271 -4.22 15.89 -30.94
N SER A 272 -4.62 15.13 -29.92
CA SER A 272 -5.94 15.23 -29.28
C SER A 272 -6.10 16.57 -28.55
N ALA A 273 -5.11 16.97 -27.75
CA ALA A 273 -5.08 18.30 -27.18
C ALA A 273 -3.66 18.80 -26.84
N SER A 274 -3.49 20.12 -26.77
CA SER A 274 -2.28 20.75 -26.23
C SER A 274 -2.63 21.84 -25.19
N ILE A 275 -1.93 21.83 -24.07
CA ILE A 275 -1.96 22.88 -23.04
C ILE A 275 -0.66 23.68 -23.13
N HIS A 276 -0.80 25.00 -23.22
CA HIS A 276 0.29 25.95 -23.38
C HIS A 276 0.98 26.26 -22.03
N ASP A 277 2.22 26.74 -22.04
CA ASP A 277 3.04 26.97 -20.84
C ASP A 277 2.55 28.10 -19.92
N ASP A 278 1.77 29.03 -20.47
CA ASP A 278 1.05 30.09 -19.76
C ASP A 278 -0.33 29.67 -19.23
N ALA A 279 -0.70 28.40 -19.37
CA ALA A 279 -1.91 27.85 -18.77
C ALA A 279 -1.74 27.59 -17.28
N GLU A 280 -2.79 27.84 -16.51
CA GLU A 280 -2.79 27.57 -15.08
C GLU A 280 -4.13 27.00 -14.65
N ASN A 281 -4.12 25.95 -13.82
CA ASN A 281 -5.33 25.34 -13.25
C ASN A 281 -6.32 24.81 -14.31
N THR A 282 -5.83 24.30 -15.45
CA THR A 282 -6.67 23.61 -16.43
C THR A 282 -7.27 22.34 -15.82
N LEU A 283 -8.57 22.10 -16.00
CA LEU A 283 -9.26 20.91 -15.49
C LEU A 283 -9.78 20.05 -16.64
N ILE A 284 -9.39 18.77 -16.68
CA ILE A 284 -9.91 17.80 -17.66
C ILE A 284 -10.51 16.61 -16.90
N LEU A 285 -11.81 16.39 -17.08
CA LEU A 285 -12.59 15.32 -16.45
C LEU A 285 -13.23 14.41 -17.51
N GLY A 286 -12.80 13.16 -17.57
CA GLY A 286 -13.35 12.14 -18.47
C GLY A 286 -13.10 12.43 -19.96
N GLY A 287 -13.85 11.75 -20.82
CA GLY A 287 -13.70 11.84 -22.27
C GLY A 287 -12.51 11.05 -22.83
N ILE A 288 -11.95 11.52 -23.95
CA ILE A 288 -10.72 10.97 -24.59
C ILE A 288 -9.80 12.09 -25.10
N MET A 289 -9.81 13.22 -24.41
CA MET A 289 -9.05 14.43 -24.80
C MET A 289 -7.54 14.30 -24.53
N THR A 290 -7.14 13.43 -23.60
CA THR A 290 -5.72 13.21 -23.23
C THR A 290 -5.05 12.06 -24.01
N HIS A 291 -5.70 11.56 -25.07
CA HIS A 291 -5.31 10.30 -25.70
C HIS A 291 -4.12 10.43 -26.67
N GLN A 292 -4.34 10.81 -27.93
CA GLN A 292 -3.30 10.75 -28.97
C GLN A 292 -2.42 12.00 -28.94
N ASN A 293 -1.11 11.84 -28.77
CA ASN A 293 -0.11 12.93 -28.76
C ASN A 293 -0.51 14.14 -27.89
N PHE A 294 -1.19 13.91 -26.77
CA PHE A 294 -1.52 14.97 -25.82
C PHE A 294 -0.26 15.63 -25.27
N VAL A 295 -0.21 16.96 -25.27
CA VAL A 295 0.90 17.77 -24.76
C VAL A 295 0.40 18.66 -23.63
N ASP A 296 1.12 18.68 -22.51
CA ASP A 296 0.78 19.51 -21.36
C ASP A 296 2.05 20.21 -20.86
N ASP A 297 2.17 21.50 -21.22
CA ASP A 297 3.24 22.38 -20.75
C ASP A 297 2.76 23.32 -19.63
N GLY A 298 1.49 23.21 -19.20
CA GLY A 298 0.85 24.14 -18.27
C GLY A 298 1.06 23.85 -16.78
N LEU A 299 0.79 24.85 -15.95
CA LEU A 299 0.89 24.81 -14.51
C LEU A 299 -0.39 24.28 -13.85
N ARG A 300 -0.26 23.37 -12.88
CA ARG A 300 -1.38 22.86 -12.05
C ARG A 300 -2.54 22.24 -12.84
N THR A 301 -2.26 21.58 -13.96
CA THR A 301 -3.26 20.83 -14.71
C THR A 301 -3.84 19.68 -13.86
N GLN A 302 -5.16 19.60 -13.77
CA GLN A 302 -5.88 18.56 -13.03
C GLN A 302 -6.53 17.58 -14.01
N LEU A 303 -6.12 16.31 -13.97
CA LEU A 303 -6.57 15.28 -14.89
C LEU A 303 -7.27 14.13 -14.15
N ILE A 304 -8.55 13.91 -14.47
CA ILE A 304 -9.29 12.71 -14.04
C ILE A 304 -9.84 12.04 -15.31
N ASP A 305 -8.97 11.38 -16.05
CA ASP A 305 -9.30 10.66 -17.29
C ASP A 305 -9.24 9.14 -17.06
N LEU A 306 -10.31 8.43 -17.44
CA LEU A 306 -10.48 6.99 -17.22
C LEU A 306 -9.99 6.13 -18.40
N PHE A 307 -9.64 6.74 -19.54
CA PHE A 307 -9.34 5.98 -20.77
C PHE A 307 -7.89 5.48 -20.85
N ASP A 308 -6.92 6.17 -20.25
CA ASP A 308 -5.52 5.67 -20.18
C ASP A 308 -5.27 4.85 -18.91
N ARG A 309 -5.69 3.57 -18.94
CA ARG A 309 -5.36 2.53 -17.95
C ARG A 309 -5.64 2.90 -16.48
N GLY A 310 -6.79 3.50 -16.16
CA GLY A 310 -7.29 3.61 -14.78
C GLY A 310 -6.28 4.19 -13.79
N ARG A 311 -5.58 5.26 -14.18
CA ARG A 311 -4.65 6.00 -13.31
C ARG A 311 -5.23 7.35 -12.95
N LEU A 312 -5.40 7.59 -11.65
CA LEU A 312 -5.59 8.94 -11.12
C LEU A 312 -4.22 9.66 -11.16
N TYR A 313 -4.04 10.57 -12.11
CA TYR A 313 -2.87 11.46 -12.16
C TYR A 313 -3.17 12.71 -11.31
N LEU A 314 -2.80 12.66 -10.02
CA LEU A 314 -2.59 13.88 -9.23
C LEU A 314 -1.16 14.35 -9.48
N ARG A 315 -0.89 14.98 -10.63
CA ARG A 315 0.43 15.51 -10.95
C ARG A 315 0.36 17.03 -10.88
N ASP A 316 1.11 17.62 -9.94
CA ASP A 316 1.57 19.00 -10.08
C ASP A 316 2.91 18.89 -10.83
N LEU A 317 2.94 19.38 -12.07
CA LEU A 317 4.02 19.10 -13.01
C LEU A 317 5.26 19.97 -12.82
N ASP A 318 5.15 21.04 -12.03
CA ASP A 318 6.20 22.05 -11.85
C ASP A 318 6.67 22.27 -10.40
N VAL A 319 6.26 21.39 -9.49
CA VAL A 319 6.91 21.26 -8.17
C VAL A 319 7.34 19.81 -7.98
N GLU A 320 8.54 19.60 -7.44
CA GLU A 320 9.15 18.29 -7.13
C GLU A 320 8.36 17.45 -6.10
N ARG A 321 7.04 17.64 -5.97
CA ARG A 321 6.18 17.14 -4.89
C ARG A 321 4.83 16.72 -5.43
N GLY A 322 4.61 15.40 -5.52
CA GLY A 322 3.28 14.81 -5.71
C GLY A 322 2.83 14.15 -4.42
N ASP A 323 1.77 14.67 -3.80
CA ASP A 323 1.18 14.11 -2.59
C ASP A 323 -0.21 13.52 -2.87
N ILE A 324 -0.49 12.33 -2.35
CA ILE A 324 -1.88 11.82 -2.24
C ILE A 324 -2.33 12.03 -0.81
N LEU A 325 -3.35 12.87 -0.61
CA LEU A 325 -3.80 13.29 0.71
C LEU A 325 -5.30 13.04 0.91
N VAL A 326 -5.65 12.33 1.98
CA VAL A 326 -7.02 12.26 2.50
C VAL A 326 -7.08 13.00 3.83
N ARG A 327 -8.05 13.90 3.98
CA ARG A 327 -8.34 14.63 5.21
C ARG A 327 -9.68 14.21 5.78
N ASP A 328 -9.84 14.28 7.10
CA ASP A 328 -11.14 14.15 7.74
C ASP A 328 -11.96 15.45 7.71
N ASN A 329 -13.19 15.41 8.25
CA ASN A 329 -14.10 16.56 8.30
C ASN A 329 -13.55 17.75 9.14
N GLY A 330 -12.50 17.51 9.95
CA GLY A 330 -11.79 18.55 10.70
C GLY A 330 -10.53 19.06 9.98
N MET A 331 -10.36 18.75 8.69
CA MET A 331 -9.19 19.08 7.88
C MET A 331 -7.87 18.44 8.35
N ARG A 332 -7.94 17.41 9.21
CA ARG A 332 -6.76 16.71 9.70
C ARG A 332 -6.35 15.64 8.69
N ARG A 333 -5.05 15.46 8.47
CA ARG A 333 -4.49 14.47 7.53
C ARG A 333 -4.65 13.05 8.09
N VAL A 334 -5.35 12.17 7.38
CA VAL A 334 -5.59 10.78 7.80
C VAL A 334 -4.91 9.74 6.92
N PHE A 335 -4.62 10.09 5.66
CA PHE A 335 -3.81 9.30 4.74
C PHE A 335 -2.93 10.26 3.93
N HIS A 336 -1.63 10.01 3.91
CA HIS A 336 -0.66 10.83 3.17
C HIS A 336 0.41 9.93 2.56
N LEU A 337 0.55 10.00 1.24
CA LEU A 337 1.73 9.54 0.51
C LEU A 337 2.58 10.76 0.19
N ASP A 338 3.66 10.95 0.95
CA ASP A 338 4.62 12.05 0.79
C ASP A 338 5.76 11.62 -0.14
N SER A 339 5.83 12.21 -1.33
CA SER A 339 6.89 11.91 -2.31
C SER A 339 8.24 12.50 -1.94
N SER A 340 8.31 13.50 -1.04
CA SER A 340 9.57 14.13 -0.63
C SER A 340 10.41 13.26 0.32
N ASN A 341 9.75 12.38 1.08
CA ASN A 341 10.41 11.51 2.08
C ASN A 341 10.03 10.02 1.93
N ALA A 342 9.29 9.65 0.88
CA ALA A 342 8.70 8.32 0.67
C ALA A 342 7.93 7.79 1.90
N ARG A 343 7.22 8.69 2.61
CA ARG A 343 6.54 8.37 3.87
C ARG A 343 5.07 8.05 3.62
N LEU A 344 4.63 6.87 4.07
CA LEU A 344 3.22 6.52 4.22
C LEU A 344 2.80 6.78 5.68
N LEU A 345 1.86 7.71 5.89
CA LEU A 345 1.27 8.00 7.20
C LEU A 345 -0.22 7.61 7.19
N VAL A 346 -0.60 6.76 8.14
CA VAL A 346 -1.98 6.26 8.31
C VAL A 346 -2.40 6.51 9.75
N GLY A 347 -3.48 7.26 9.95
CA GLY A 347 -3.97 7.70 11.26
C GLY A 347 -3.51 9.10 11.67
N ALA A 348 -4.14 9.66 12.70
CA ALA A 348 -3.89 11.00 13.25
C ALA A 348 -4.36 11.11 14.70
N GLU A 349 -4.12 12.24 15.37
CA GLU A 349 -4.69 12.50 16.69
C GLU A 349 -6.22 12.42 16.66
N GLY A 350 -6.77 11.42 17.36
CA GLY A 350 -8.20 11.10 17.40
C GLY A 350 -8.70 10.10 16.35
N ASN A 351 -7.85 9.65 15.41
CA ASN A 351 -8.20 8.69 14.36
C ASN A 351 -7.11 7.60 14.28
N GLU A 352 -7.44 6.35 14.58
CA GLU A 352 -6.48 5.24 14.57
C GLU A 352 -5.93 4.95 13.17
N GLY A 353 -4.66 4.55 13.11
CA GLY A 353 -4.01 4.07 11.89
C GLY A 353 -4.12 2.56 11.76
N GLU A 354 -4.80 2.08 10.72
CA GLU A 354 -4.92 0.66 10.39
C GLU A 354 -4.48 0.39 8.95
N ILE A 355 -3.57 -0.57 8.78
CA ILE A 355 -3.21 -1.13 7.47
C ILE A 355 -3.56 -2.61 7.49
N GLU A 356 -4.54 -2.99 6.67
CA GLU A 356 -5.08 -4.34 6.62
C GLU A 356 -5.04 -4.88 5.18
N VAL A 357 -4.48 -6.07 5.00
CA VAL A 357 -4.65 -6.88 3.78
C VAL A 357 -5.58 -8.03 4.10
N ARG A 358 -6.63 -8.20 3.29
CA ARG A 358 -7.61 -9.28 3.41
C ARG A 358 -7.42 -10.31 2.30
N ASP A 359 -7.73 -11.58 2.60
CA ASP A 359 -7.78 -12.64 1.59
C ASP A 359 -9.11 -12.63 0.80
N PHE A 360 -9.23 -13.56 -0.15
CA PHE A 360 -10.44 -13.73 -0.98
C PHE A 360 -11.73 -13.98 -0.18
N PHE A 361 -11.61 -14.47 1.07
CA PHE A 361 -12.74 -14.72 1.95
C PHE A 361 -13.01 -13.56 2.92
N GLY A 362 -12.31 -12.42 2.76
CA GLY A 362 -12.47 -11.22 3.59
C GLY A 362 -11.76 -11.27 4.94
N ARG A 363 -10.89 -12.26 5.16
CA ARG A 363 -10.15 -12.43 6.42
C ARG A 363 -8.85 -11.63 6.40
N SER A 364 -8.54 -10.91 7.47
CA SER A 364 -7.26 -10.22 7.64
C SER A 364 -6.10 -11.22 7.63
N VAL A 365 -5.13 -11.03 6.73
CA VAL A 365 -3.90 -11.83 6.61
C VAL A 365 -2.64 -11.06 6.98
N PHE A 366 -2.69 -9.73 6.89
CA PHE A 366 -1.66 -8.81 7.35
C PHE A 366 -2.34 -7.62 8.02
N LEU A 367 -1.97 -7.33 9.27
CA LEU A 367 -2.52 -6.24 10.05
C LEU A 367 -1.41 -5.50 10.77
N PHE A 368 -1.30 -4.20 10.50
CA PHE A 368 -0.68 -3.21 11.38
C PHE A 368 -1.80 -2.38 11.99
N ALA A 369 -2.08 -2.59 13.28
CA ALA A 369 -3.11 -1.85 13.99
C ALA A 369 -2.58 -1.31 15.31
N SER A 370 -2.98 -0.08 15.61
CA SER A 370 -2.86 0.54 16.92
C SER A 370 -4.27 0.72 17.48
N ALA A 371 -4.73 -0.20 18.34
CA ALA A 371 -6.01 -0.05 19.01
C ALA A 371 -5.96 1.11 20.02
N GLY A 372 -6.88 2.06 19.90
CA GLY A 372 -6.98 3.23 20.76
C GLY A 372 -7.68 2.96 22.09
N VAL A 373 -7.25 3.75 23.08
CA VAL A 373 -7.77 3.93 24.45
C VAL A 373 -7.82 2.65 25.34
N GLY A 374 -6.65 2.20 25.79
CA GLY A 374 -6.46 1.15 26.80
C GLY A 374 -5.05 0.59 26.77
N PRO A 375 -4.63 -0.30 27.70
CA PRO A 375 -3.26 -0.82 27.78
C PRO A 375 -3.01 -1.95 26.75
N PHE A 376 -3.51 -1.80 25.51
CA PHE A 376 -3.36 -2.80 24.47
C PHE A 376 -2.17 -2.45 23.57
N PRO A 377 -1.25 -3.41 23.32
CA PRO A 377 -0.05 -3.16 22.53
C PRO A 377 -0.38 -3.00 21.03
N ALA A 378 0.45 -2.23 20.32
CA ALA A 378 0.49 -2.25 18.86
C ALA A 378 0.72 -3.68 18.37
N LEU A 379 -0.12 -4.15 17.43
CA LEU A 379 -0.11 -5.52 16.94
C LEU A 379 0.40 -5.54 15.49
N LEU A 380 1.49 -6.28 15.25
CA LEU A 380 1.84 -6.78 13.94
C LEU A 380 1.44 -8.26 13.87
N ARG A 381 0.38 -8.56 13.13
CA ARG A 381 -0.09 -9.93 12.91
C ARG A 381 0.14 -10.34 11.46
N ILE A 382 0.83 -11.46 11.27
CA ILE A 382 1.08 -12.10 9.96
C ILE A 382 0.50 -13.52 10.04
N GLY A 383 -0.53 -13.81 9.24
CA GLY A 383 -1.26 -15.09 9.24
C GLY A 383 -2.56 -15.10 10.08
N ASN A 384 -3.45 -16.06 9.79
CA ASN A 384 -4.77 -16.24 10.42
C ASN A 384 -5.25 -17.70 10.33
N GLU A 385 -6.42 -18.03 10.89
CA GLU A 385 -7.03 -19.36 10.74
C GLU A 385 -7.20 -19.71 9.26
N GLY A 386 -6.48 -20.74 8.80
CA GLY A 386 -6.42 -21.16 7.40
C GLY A 386 -5.36 -20.50 6.54
N ASN A 387 -4.62 -19.50 7.05
CA ASN A 387 -3.59 -18.76 6.32
C ASN A 387 -2.27 -18.72 7.13
N ARG A 388 -1.24 -19.42 6.66
CA ARG A 388 0.06 -19.46 7.35
C ARG A 388 0.74 -18.08 7.31
N GLY A 389 1.28 -17.66 8.45
CA GLY A 389 2.08 -16.45 8.54
C GLY A 389 3.57 -16.76 8.38
N HIS A 390 4.23 -16.06 7.46
CA HIS A 390 5.68 -16.11 7.29
C HIS A 390 6.24 -14.69 7.38
N LEU A 391 7.25 -14.50 8.23
CA LEU A 391 8.14 -13.33 8.13
C LEU A 391 9.49 -13.83 7.61
N ILE A 392 9.87 -13.37 6.42
CA ILE A 392 11.06 -13.80 5.70
C ILE A 392 11.90 -12.55 5.44
N VAL A 393 13.13 -12.53 5.95
CA VAL A 393 14.13 -11.51 5.60
C VAL A 393 15.11 -12.15 4.64
N MET A 394 15.32 -11.50 3.50
CA MET A 394 16.26 -11.94 2.46
C MET A 394 17.55 -11.09 2.53
N ASP A 395 18.70 -11.67 2.18
CA ASP A 395 19.94 -10.93 1.94
C ASP A 395 20.02 -10.34 0.52
N GLU A 396 21.13 -9.66 0.20
CA GLU A 396 21.31 -8.96 -1.08
C GLU A 396 21.46 -9.92 -2.28
N GLU A 397 21.82 -11.17 -2.01
CA GLU A 397 21.92 -12.24 -3.00
C GLU A 397 20.62 -13.07 -3.12
N GLY A 398 19.56 -12.68 -2.41
CA GLY A 398 18.24 -13.31 -2.50
C GLY A 398 18.14 -14.65 -1.76
N GLN A 399 18.94 -14.87 -0.72
CA GLN A 399 18.81 -16.00 0.19
C GLN A 399 18.09 -15.61 1.49
N GLN A 400 17.48 -16.60 2.13
CA GLN A 400 16.70 -16.41 3.35
C GLN A 400 17.63 -16.32 4.57
N ALA A 401 17.66 -15.15 5.21
CA ALA A 401 18.50 -14.85 6.37
C ALA A 401 17.76 -15.06 7.71
N ILE A 402 16.46 -14.74 7.76
CA ILE A 402 15.59 -14.93 8.94
C ILE A 402 14.24 -15.46 8.47
N HIS A 403 13.74 -16.50 9.12
CA HIS A 403 12.39 -17.01 8.88
C HIS A 403 11.67 -17.38 10.17
N LEU A 404 10.50 -16.77 10.35
CA LEU A 404 9.51 -17.13 11.36
C LEU A 404 8.39 -17.91 10.68
N ASP A 405 8.25 -19.20 11.01
CA ASP A 405 7.18 -20.06 10.49
C ASP A 405 6.06 -20.26 11.52
N GLY A 406 4.87 -19.74 11.21
CA GLY A 406 3.66 -19.91 12.03
C GLY A 406 3.06 -21.32 12.02
N HIS A 407 3.49 -22.24 11.15
CA HIS A 407 3.00 -23.63 11.11
C HIS A 407 3.60 -24.51 12.21
N ASN A 408 4.91 -24.36 12.45
CA ASN A 408 5.66 -25.19 13.40
C ASN A 408 6.19 -24.40 14.61
N ALA A 409 5.89 -23.10 14.70
CA ALA A 409 6.45 -22.17 15.69
C ALA A 409 7.99 -22.17 15.70
N GLN A 410 8.59 -22.23 14.51
CA GLN A 410 10.04 -22.36 14.30
C GLN A 410 10.66 -21.00 13.99
N LEU A 411 11.79 -20.69 14.63
CA LEU A 411 12.69 -19.58 14.29
C LEU A 411 13.95 -20.18 13.68
N ASP A 412 14.10 -20.04 12.37
CA ASP A 412 15.31 -20.42 11.65
C ASP A 412 16.20 -19.19 11.47
N VAL A 413 17.45 -19.31 11.94
CA VAL A 413 18.50 -18.31 11.78
C VAL A 413 19.64 -18.99 11.03
N GLY A 414 20.06 -18.39 9.91
CA GLY A 414 20.99 -19.03 8.96
C GLY A 414 20.26 -19.83 7.87
N GLY A 415 20.96 -20.17 6.78
CA GLY A 415 20.35 -20.74 5.56
C GLY A 415 21.18 -21.86 4.93
N LEU A 416 20.49 -22.92 4.46
CA LEU A 416 21.06 -23.96 3.60
C LEU A 416 21.07 -23.45 2.14
N SER A 417 22.22 -23.57 1.48
CA SER A 417 22.36 -23.25 0.06
C SER A 417 21.62 -24.26 -0.82
N GLN A 418 20.85 -23.79 -1.80
CA GLN A 418 20.66 -24.53 -3.05
C GLN A 418 22.02 -24.65 -3.76
N ALA A 419 22.24 -25.79 -4.43
CA ALA A 419 23.52 -26.23 -5.00
C ALA A 419 24.46 -25.11 -5.47
N GLY A 420 25.54 -24.84 -4.71
CA GLY A 420 26.72 -24.12 -5.21
C GLY A 420 27.15 -22.83 -4.49
N SER A 421 26.41 -22.30 -3.52
CA SER A 421 26.85 -21.17 -2.69
C SER A 421 27.16 -21.59 -1.24
N SER A 422 28.01 -20.84 -0.53
CA SER A 422 28.28 -21.07 0.89
C SER A 422 27.11 -20.52 1.72
N GLY A 423 26.36 -21.40 2.40
CA GLY A 423 25.27 -20.99 3.29
C GLY A 423 25.72 -20.13 4.48
N HIS A 424 24.79 -19.40 5.07
CA HIS A 424 25.06 -18.51 6.22
C HIS A 424 24.94 -19.26 7.55
N ALA A 425 25.95 -19.13 8.41
CA ALA A 425 25.88 -19.61 9.79
C ALA A 425 24.87 -18.78 10.60
N GLY A 426 23.95 -19.46 11.27
CA GLY A 426 22.92 -18.84 12.08
C GLY A 426 23.40 -18.40 13.45
N ASP A 427 23.64 -17.10 13.63
CA ASP A 427 24.04 -16.54 14.92
C ASP A 427 22.84 -15.96 15.69
N ILE A 428 22.67 -16.35 16.96
CA ILE A 428 21.65 -15.76 17.85
C ILE A 428 22.35 -14.96 18.96
N GLN A 429 22.06 -13.67 19.06
CA GLN A 429 22.68 -12.75 20.02
C GLN A 429 21.62 -12.01 20.86
N VAL A 430 21.78 -12.04 22.19
CA VAL A 430 21.05 -11.15 23.10
C VAL A 430 22.06 -10.18 23.70
N ARG A 431 21.75 -8.88 23.69
CA ARG A 431 22.59 -7.80 24.23
C ARG A 431 21.96 -7.17 25.47
N ASP A 432 22.80 -6.67 26.37
CA ASP A 432 22.35 -5.85 27.50
C ASP A 432 22.14 -4.37 27.09
N GLY A 433 21.65 -3.54 28.02
CA GLY A 433 21.43 -2.11 27.78
C GLY A 433 22.70 -1.27 27.53
N GLN A 434 23.89 -1.87 27.59
CA GLN A 434 25.17 -1.26 27.21
C GLN A 434 25.72 -1.85 25.89
N GLY A 435 24.92 -2.66 25.17
CA GLY A 435 25.27 -3.23 23.87
C GLY A 435 26.16 -4.49 23.93
N ARG A 436 26.46 -5.03 25.12
CA ARG A 436 27.30 -6.23 25.27
C ARG A 436 26.50 -7.51 25.06
N THR A 437 27.03 -8.46 24.31
CA THR A 437 26.39 -9.77 24.09
C THR A 437 26.46 -10.64 25.34
N VAL A 438 25.30 -11.00 25.91
CA VAL A 438 25.13 -11.82 27.13
C VAL A 438 24.72 -13.26 26.83
N PHE A 439 24.08 -13.50 25.69
CA PHE A 439 23.76 -14.83 25.15
C PHE A 439 24.22 -14.87 23.69
N PHE A 440 24.98 -15.90 23.33
CA PHE A 440 25.45 -16.09 21.97
C PHE A 440 25.39 -17.57 21.59
N MET A 441 24.72 -17.87 20.48
CA MET A 441 24.87 -19.13 19.76
C MET A 441 25.58 -18.84 18.44
N ASP A 442 26.77 -19.43 18.27
CA ASP A 442 27.58 -19.36 17.06
C ASP A 442 27.26 -20.57 16.18
N GLY A 443 26.56 -20.33 15.07
CA GLY A 443 26.15 -21.40 14.16
C GLY A 443 27.33 -22.05 13.43
N SER A 444 28.43 -21.30 13.23
CA SER A 444 29.60 -21.77 12.48
C SER A 444 30.53 -22.65 13.31
N ALA A 445 30.62 -22.36 14.61
CA ALA A 445 31.51 -23.06 15.54
C ALA A 445 30.76 -24.02 16.49
N ALA A 446 29.43 -24.11 16.38
CA ALA A 446 28.57 -24.87 17.30
C ALA A 446 28.81 -24.51 18.79
N ARG A 447 28.99 -23.22 19.09
CA ARG A 447 29.30 -22.74 20.45
C ARG A 447 28.11 -22.02 21.07
N LEU A 448 27.69 -22.47 22.25
CA LEU A 448 26.81 -21.72 23.15
C LEU A 448 27.64 -21.01 24.22
N ARG A 449 27.58 -19.67 24.25
CA ARG A 449 28.20 -18.84 25.29
C ARG A 449 27.13 -18.10 26.09
N ILE A 450 27.15 -18.29 27.40
CA ILE A 450 26.24 -17.64 28.35
C ILE A 450 27.09 -16.87 29.36
N GLY A 451 26.86 -15.56 29.47
CA GLY A 451 27.65 -14.64 30.29
C GLY A 451 28.75 -13.90 29.53
N THR A 452 29.18 -12.79 30.11
CA THR A 452 30.23 -11.91 29.59
C THR A 452 30.86 -11.10 30.74
N GLN A 453 31.89 -10.31 30.47
CA GLN A 453 32.49 -9.44 31.50
C GLN A 453 31.41 -8.54 32.13
N GLY A 454 31.27 -8.60 33.46
CA GLY A 454 30.25 -7.87 34.22
C GLY A 454 28.89 -8.58 34.34
N HIS A 455 28.68 -9.70 33.65
CA HIS A 455 27.43 -10.47 33.67
C HIS A 455 27.72 -11.98 33.79
N ARG A 456 27.46 -12.55 34.98
CA ARG A 456 27.64 -14.00 35.20
C ARG A 456 26.71 -14.81 34.29
N GLY A 457 27.26 -15.84 33.66
CA GLY A 457 26.46 -16.86 32.96
C GLY A 457 25.82 -17.84 33.93
N GLN A 458 24.60 -18.28 33.66
CA GLN A 458 23.92 -19.28 34.47
C GLN A 458 22.97 -20.12 33.61
N ILE A 459 22.99 -21.45 33.79
CA ILE A 459 21.97 -22.37 33.27
C ILE A 459 21.22 -22.94 34.48
N VAL A 460 19.88 -22.92 34.44
CA VAL A 460 19.02 -23.39 35.53
C VAL A 460 17.99 -24.37 34.97
N VAL A 461 17.99 -25.60 35.48
CA VAL A 461 16.94 -26.59 35.21
C VAL A 461 16.00 -26.61 36.40
N ARG A 462 14.68 -26.51 36.15
CA ARG A 462 13.64 -26.57 37.18
C ARG A 462 12.77 -27.81 37.05
N ASN A 463 12.29 -28.32 38.18
CA ASN A 463 11.22 -29.33 38.18
C ASN A 463 9.84 -28.67 37.92
N ASN A 464 8.78 -29.47 37.81
CA ASN A 464 7.41 -28.99 37.61
C ASN A 464 6.79 -28.25 38.83
N GLN A 465 7.50 -28.22 39.97
CA GLN A 465 7.13 -27.44 41.16
C GLN A 465 7.84 -26.08 41.21
N GLY A 466 8.75 -25.81 40.26
CA GLY A 466 9.50 -24.57 40.18
C GLY A 466 10.85 -24.57 40.92
N ASP A 467 11.23 -25.67 41.57
CA ASP A 467 12.52 -25.77 42.27
C ASP A 467 13.67 -25.95 41.27
N ASN A 468 14.81 -25.28 41.51
CA ASN A 468 16.02 -25.48 40.71
C ASN A 468 16.67 -26.83 41.09
N THR A 469 16.78 -27.77 40.15
CA THR A 469 17.33 -29.12 40.38
C THR A 469 18.79 -29.25 39.91
N VAL A 470 19.16 -28.52 38.85
CA VAL A 470 20.53 -28.43 38.35
C VAL A 470 20.85 -26.97 38.04
N VAL A 471 21.97 -26.47 38.56
CA VAL A 471 22.45 -25.12 38.27
C VAL A 471 23.90 -25.14 37.82
N ILE A 472 24.17 -24.63 36.62
CA ILE A 472 25.54 -24.40 36.14
C ILE A 472 25.85 -22.92 36.34
N ARG A 473 26.83 -22.61 37.19
CA ARG A 473 27.19 -21.22 37.53
C ARG A 473 28.51 -20.82 36.91
N GLY A 474 28.47 -19.95 35.91
CA GLY A 474 29.68 -19.41 35.27
C GLY A 474 30.55 -18.57 36.20
N GLN A 475 29.98 -17.95 37.24
CA GLN A 475 30.74 -17.14 38.21
C GLN A 475 31.69 -17.97 39.08
N THR A 476 31.27 -19.18 39.47
CA THR A 476 32.02 -20.05 40.38
C THR A 476 32.62 -21.26 39.66
N GLY A 477 32.18 -21.56 38.45
CA GLY A 477 32.55 -22.77 37.71
C GLY A 477 31.92 -24.06 38.28
N VAL A 478 30.90 -23.94 39.13
CA VAL A 478 30.28 -25.08 39.85
C VAL A 478 29.01 -25.56 39.13
N ILE A 479 28.83 -26.88 39.11
CA ILE A 479 27.55 -27.55 38.81
C ILE A 479 26.93 -27.98 40.14
N GLU A 480 25.77 -27.41 40.47
CA GLU A 480 25.02 -27.74 41.69
C GLU A 480 23.90 -28.72 41.35
N CYS A 481 23.94 -29.91 41.97
CA CYS A 481 22.84 -30.87 41.98
C CYS A 481 22.23 -30.90 43.39
N THR A 482 20.90 -30.91 43.52
CA THR A 482 20.21 -30.94 44.83
C THR A 482 20.21 -32.32 45.49
N ASN A 483 20.52 -33.36 44.72
CA ASN A 483 20.57 -34.76 45.12
C ASN A 483 21.97 -35.14 45.64
N CYS A 484 22.16 -36.37 46.12
CA CYS A 484 23.31 -36.74 46.94
C CYS A 484 24.49 -37.35 46.15
N ASP A 485 24.47 -38.66 45.95
CA ASP A 485 25.59 -39.46 45.48
C ASP A 485 25.77 -39.42 43.95
N THR A 486 26.96 -39.82 43.50
CA THR A 486 27.21 -40.22 42.11
C THR A 486 27.07 -41.72 42.02
N ALA A 487 26.14 -42.18 41.20
CA ALA A 487 25.83 -43.58 41.01
C ALA A 487 26.06 -44.03 39.57
N GLU A 488 26.15 -45.34 39.35
CA GLU A 488 26.17 -45.94 38.02
C GLU A 488 25.19 -47.12 37.98
N ASP A 489 24.49 -47.28 36.86
CA ASP A 489 23.52 -48.36 36.68
C ASP A 489 24.24 -49.70 36.36
N PHE A 490 24.17 -50.67 37.27
CA PHE A 490 24.76 -52.02 37.12
C PHE A 490 23.68 -53.10 36.98
N GLU A 491 23.99 -54.18 36.25
CA GLU A 491 23.10 -55.35 36.15
C GLU A 491 22.97 -56.09 37.49
N VAL A 492 21.73 -56.44 37.83
CA VAL A 492 21.37 -57.12 39.08
C VAL A 492 20.64 -58.42 38.76
N VAL A 493 21.07 -59.53 39.36
CA VAL A 493 20.49 -60.87 39.12
C VAL A 493 19.13 -61.04 39.81
N ASP A 494 19.01 -60.60 41.07
CA ASP A 494 17.82 -60.80 41.90
C ASP A 494 17.14 -59.47 42.28
N ILE A 495 16.45 -58.86 41.31
CA ILE A 495 15.76 -57.56 41.46
C ILE A 495 14.82 -57.51 42.67
N GLY A 496 14.18 -58.63 43.03
CA GLY A 496 13.22 -58.68 44.14
C GLY A 496 13.82 -58.33 45.50
N GLU A 497 15.10 -58.66 45.72
CA GLU A 497 15.83 -58.40 46.98
C GLU A 497 16.69 -57.12 46.91
N ALA A 498 16.95 -56.63 45.70
CA ALA A 498 17.72 -55.44 45.39
C ALA A 498 16.90 -54.16 45.54
N LYS A 499 16.66 -53.75 46.79
CA LYS A 499 16.03 -52.46 47.11
C LYS A 499 17.10 -51.40 47.41
N PRO A 500 16.81 -50.10 47.21
CA PRO A 500 17.70 -49.04 47.67
C PRO A 500 18.13 -49.23 49.12
N GLY A 501 19.42 -49.03 49.38
CA GLY A 501 20.10 -49.31 50.64
C GLY A 501 20.63 -50.73 50.80
N THR A 502 20.31 -51.67 49.91
CA THR A 502 20.95 -53.00 49.90
C THR A 502 22.44 -52.87 49.55
N VAL A 503 23.29 -53.50 50.36
CA VAL A 503 24.71 -53.70 50.08
C VAL A 503 24.88 -54.79 49.03
N MET A 504 25.61 -54.49 47.97
CA MET A 504 25.78 -55.38 46.82
C MET A 504 27.23 -55.86 46.72
N ILE A 505 27.40 -57.09 46.24
CA ILE A 505 28.69 -57.67 45.86
C ILE A 505 28.68 -58.00 44.37
N ILE A 506 29.86 -58.07 43.76
CA ILE A 506 30.08 -58.59 42.41
C ILE A 506 30.12 -60.11 42.49
N ASN A 507 29.24 -60.80 41.76
CA ASN A 507 29.25 -62.25 41.63
C ASN A 507 30.30 -62.72 40.60
N ASP A 508 30.50 -64.04 40.48
CA ASP A 508 31.51 -64.61 39.58
C ASP A 508 31.24 -64.34 38.09
N GLY A 509 30.00 -63.96 37.75
CA GLY A 509 29.60 -63.53 36.40
C GLY A 509 29.75 -62.02 36.14
N GLY A 510 30.24 -61.24 37.11
CA GLY A 510 30.41 -59.79 36.99
C GLY A 510 29.15 -58.95 37.23
N GLN A 511 28.05 -59.58 37.64
CA GLN A 511 26.77 -58.92 37.96
C GLN A 511 26.63 -58.69 39.46
N LEU A 512 25.71 -57.84 39.87
CA LEU A 512 25.47 -57.55 41.27
C LEU A 512 24.44 -58.50 41.89
N CYS A 513 24.72 -58.95 43.11
CA CYS A 513 23.77 -59.61 44.00
C CYS A 513 23.92 -59.08 45.44
N ALA A 514 22.92 -59.33 46.30
CA ALA A 514 22.96 -58.90 47.69
C ALA A 514 24.11 -59.58 48.45
N SER A 515 24.83 -58.82 49.27
CA SER A 515 25.90 -59.37 50.12
C SER A 515 25.34 -60.32 51.16
N SER A 516 25.99 -61.45 51.43
CA SER A 516 25.52 -62.42 52.45
C SER A 516 26.61 -62.96 53.37
N HIS A 517 27.84 -62.46 53.23
CA HIS A 517 29.00 -62.90 53.99
C HIS A 517 29.73 -61.72 54.60
N ALA A 518 30.19 -61.87 55.85
CA ALA A 518 30.96 -60.84 56.53
C ALA A 518 32.34 -60.62 55.88
N TYR A 519 32.74 -59.36 55.70
CA TYR A 519 34.03 -58.97 55.09
C TYR A 519 34.25 -59.55 53.69
N ASP A 520 33.24 -59.50 52.83
CA ASP A 520 33.37 -59.93 51.43
C ASP A 520 34.11 -58.84 50.63
N LYS A 521 35.27 -59.21 50.06
CA LYS A 521 36.10 -58.30 49.26
C LYS A 521 35.52 -57.98 47.88
N ARG A 522 34.46 -58.67 47.47
CA ARG A 522 33.74 -58.40 46.23
C ARG A 522 32.69 -57.30 46.39
N VAL A 523 32.62 -56.65 47.55
CA VAL A 523 31.65 -55.57 47.80
C VAL A 523 31.79 -54.47 46.76
N ALA A 524 30.67 -54.18 46.11
CA ALA A 524 30.60 -53.25 45.00
C ALA A 524 30.15 -51.86 45.46
N GLY A 525 29.34 -51.79 46.51
CA GLY A 525 28.71 -50.56 46.96
C GLY A 525 27.31 -50.81 47.54
N VAL A 526 26.52 -49.75 47.57
CA VAL A 526 25.15 -49.75 48.10
C VAL A 526 24.20 -49.22 47.04
N LEU A 527 23.05 -49.87 46.85
CA LEU A 527 22.03 -49.37 45.91
C LEU A 527 21.51 -48.00 46.35
N SER A 528 21.55 -47.04 45.43
CA SER A 528 21.17 -45.65 45.67
C SER A 528 19.65 -45.42 45.58
N GLY A 529 19.18 -44.29 46.14
CA GLY A 529 17.79 -43.85 46.01
C GLY A 529 16.87 -44.18 47.18
N ALA A 530 17.41 -44.56 48.33
CA ALA A 530 16.62 -44.82 49.53
C ALA A 530 16.21 -43.51 50.23
N GLU A 531 15.01 -43.51 50.83
CA GLU A 531 14.43 -42.35 51.53
C GLU A 531 14.48 -41.07 50.68
N ASN A 532 15.07 -40.00 51.23
CA ASN A 532 15.25 -38.71 50.56
C ASN A 532 16.65 -38.55 49.91
N MET A 533 17.49 -39.58 49.87
CA MET A 533 18.81 -39.54 49.22
C MET A 533 18.75 -40.19 47.85
N ARG A 534 18.28 -39.41 46.87
CA ARG A 534 18.36 -39.77 45.45
C ARG A 534 19.76 -39.48 44.90
N PRO A 535 20.23 -40.23 43.90
CA PRO A 535 21.49 -39.92 43.21
C PRO A 535 21.39 -38.59 42.47
N GLY A 536 22.46 -37.80 42.53
CA GLY A 536 22.59 -36.52 41.83
C GLY A 536 23.11 -36.63 40.43
N ILE A 537 23.92 -37.66 40.16
CA ILE A 537 24.39 -38.02 38.82
C ILE A 537 24.29 -39.53 38.70
N ILE A 538 23.76 -40.03 37.58
CA ILE A 538 23.69 -41.46 37.29
C ILE A 538 24.40 -41.70 35.97
N LEU A 539 25.42 -42.55 36.00
CA LEU A 539 26.23 -42.95 34.86
C LEU A 539 25.71 -44.27 34.29
N GLY A 540 26.02 -44.56 33.01
CA GLY A 540 25.71 -45.85 32.39
C GLY A 540 24.21 -46.16 32.16
N ARG A 541 23.32 -45.18 32.39
CA ARG A 541 21.87 -45.34 32.21
C ARG A 541 21.49 -45.55 30.75
N SER A 542 20.67 -46.56 30.49
CA SER A 542 20.10 -46.84 29.17
C SER A 542 18.59 -47.09 29.29
N GLU A 543 17.80 -46.56 28.36
CA GLU A 543 16.32 -46.69 28.39
C GLU A 543 15.84 -48.14 28.17
N ASN A 544 16.69 -49.01 27.62
CA ASN A 544 16.33 -50.40 27.28
C ASN A 544 16.89 -51.45 28.26
N SER A 545 17.50 -51.03 29.38
CA SER A 545 18.09 -51.97 30.33
C SER A 545 17.11 -52.39 31.42
N HIS A 546 16.35 -53.45 31.16
CA HIS A 546 15.67 -54.20 32.22
C HIS A 546 16.75 -54.83 33.12
N ASN A 547 16.60 -54.71 34.44
CA ASN A 547 17.49 -55.28 35.48
C ASN A 547 18.77 -54.49 35.81
N LYS A 548 18.87 -53.21 35.45
CA LYS A 548 19.93 -52.34 35.99
C LYS A 548 19.44 -51.45 37.13
N MET A 549 20.29 -51.24 38.13
CA MET A 549 19.99 -50.38 39.29
C MET A 549 21.17 -49.48 39.64
N PRO A 550 20.91 -48.24 40.13
CA PRO A 550 21.95 -47.30 40.45
C PRO A 550 22.70 -47.75 41.72
N LEU A 551 23.99 -48.02 41.59
CA LEU A 551 24.91 -48.30 42.69
C LEU A 551 25.67 -47.04 43.05
N ALA A 552 25.64 -46.62 44.32
CA ALA A 552 26.37 -45.46 44.80
C ALA A 552 27.89 -45.72 44.73
N LEU A 553 28.61 -44.94 43.93
CA LEU A 553 30.07 -45.01 43.79
C LEU A 553 30.77 -44.07 44.78
N ASN A 554 30.22 -42.88 44.97
CA ASN A 554 30.75 -41.87 45.88
C ASN A 554 29.63 -40.95 46.38
N GLY A 555 29.73 -40.53 47.64
CA GLY A 555 28.81 -39.58 48.25
C GLY A 555 27.99 -40.18 49.39
N ARG A 556 26.86 -39.56 49.70
CA ARG A 556 25.97 -39.98 50.80
C ARG A 556 24.86 -40.87 50.28
N VAL A 557 24.71 -42.04 50.88
CA VAL A 557 23.62 -42.98 50.57
C VAL A 557 23.06 -43.55 51.86
N TYR A 558 21.80 -43.93 51.86
CA TYR A 558 21.25 -44.77 52.93
C TYR A 558 21.69 -46.22 52.72
N CYS A 559 22.15 -46.86 53.79
CA CYS A 559 22.62 -48.25 53.80
C CYS A 559 21.83 -49.05 54.83
N LYS A 560 21.38 -50.24 54.45
CA LYS A 560 20.86 -51.23 55.39
C LYS A 560 22.02 -51.69 56.25
N ALA A 561 21.83 -51.66 57.54
CA ALA A 561 22.86 -51.95 58.51
C ALA A 561 22.31 -52.84 59.63
N ASP A 562 23.20 -53.65 60.17
CA ASP A 562 22.93 -54.65 61.19
C ASP A 562 23.91 -54.45 62.36
N ALA A 563 23.37 -54.04 63.50
CA ALA A 563 24.10 -53.80 64.73
C ALA A 563 24.19 -55.04 65.63
N GLN A 564 23.59 -56.18 65.26
CA GLN A 564 23.72 -57.43 66.02
C GLN A 564 25.16 -57.94 66.04
N TYR A 565 25.97 -57.56 65.05
CA TYR A 565 27.40 -57.88 64.94
C TYR A 565 28.33 -56.76 65.47
N GLY A 566 27.75 -55.74 66.12
CA GLY A 566 28.48 -54.63 66.74
C GLY A 566 27.70 -53.32 66.63
N GLN A 567 27.53 -52.62 67.75
CA GLN A 567 26.85 -51.32 67.79
C GLN A 567 27.54 -50.32 66.84
N ILE A 568 26.74 -49.71 65.95
CA ILE A 568 27.20 -48.76 64.94
C ILE A 568 27.02 -47.33 65.48
N GLU A 569 28.13 -46.59 65.51
CA GLU A 569 28.24 -45.20 65.92
C GLU A 569 28.73 -44.32 64.75
N VAL A 570 28.61 -42.99 64.89
CA VAL A 570 29.09 -42.05 63.86
C VAL A 570 30.59 -42.22 63.62
N GLY A 571 31.00 -42.34 62.36
CA GLY A 571 32.40 -42.45 61.93
C GLY A 571 32.94 -43.89 61.87
N ASP A 572 32.19 -44.86 62.38
CA ASP A 572 32.54 -46.28 62.29
C ASP A 572 32.68 -46.71 60.83
N LEU A 573 33.73 -47.49 60.55
CA LEU A 573 33.87 -48.17 59.27
C LEU A 573 32.84 -49.30 59.17
N LEU A 574 32.24 -49.43 58.00
CA LEU A 574 31.24 -50.46 57.73
C LEU A 574 31.74 -51.43 56.65
N THR A 575 31.42 -52.70 56.83
CA THR A 575 31.72 -53.83 55.93
C THR A 575 30.45 -54.64 55.69
N THR A 576 30.45 -55.58 54.74
CA THR A 576 29.31 -56.50 54.53
C THR A 576 28.99 -57.32 55.80
N SER A 577 27.71 -57.61 56.04
CA SER A 577 27.18 -58.43 57.15
C SER A 577 26.85 -59.86 56.69
N PRO A 578 26.78 -60.86 57.60
CA PRO A 578 26.10 -62.13 57.32
C PRO A 578 24.61 -61.96 57.00
N THR A 579 23.99 -60.86 57.44
CA THR A 579 22.59 -60.55 57.11
C THR A 579 22.49 -60.02 55.68
N SER A 580 21.68 -60.68 54.85
CA SER A 580 21.60 -60.43 53.40
C SER A 580 21.34 -58.95 53.10
N GLY A 581 22.21 -58.35 52.28
CA GLY A 581 22.12 -56.96 51.85
C GLY A 581 22.41 -55.90 52.92
N HIS A 582 22.91 -56.29 54.10
CA HIS A 582 23.21 -55.37 55.20
C HIS A 582 24.73 -55.15 55.36
N ALA A 583 25.08 -53.99 55.86
CA ALA A 583 26.40 -53.69 56.39
C ALA A 583 26.47 -53.95 57.90
N MET A 584 27.65 -54.17 58.45
CA MET A 584 27.92 -54.22 59.89
C MET A 584 29.18 -53.41 60.21
N LYS A 585 29.40 -53.13 61.49
CA LYS A 585 30.63 -52.47 61.96
C LYS A 585 31.86 -53.33 61.66
N VAL A 586 32.94 -52.68 61.20
CA VAL A 586 34.27 -53.29 61.17
C VAL A 586 34.77 -53.46 62.59
N THR A 587 34.93 -54.71 63.00
CA THR A 587 35.47 -55.17 64.29
C THR A 587 36.83 -55.86 64.15
N ASP A 588 37.20 -56.28 62.94
CA ASP A 588 38.47 -56.91 62.58
C ASP A 588 39.19 -56.05 61.52
N PRO A 589 40.19 -55.24 61.92
CA PRO A 589 40.94 -54.38 61.01
C PRO A 589 41.72 -55.15 59.93
N ASP A 590 42.18 -56.38 60.21
CA ASP A 590 43.01 -57.15 59.27
C ASP A 590 42.18 -57.66 58.07
N ARG A 591 40.89 -57.89 58.28
CA ARG A 591 39.93 -58.29 57.24
C ARG A 591 39.29 -57.11 56.51
N ALA A 592 39.43 -55.89 57.04
CA ALA A 592 38.73 -54.72 56.51
C ALA A 592 39.25 -54.29 55.12
N PHE A 593 40.54 -54.47 54.84
CA PHE A 593 41.12 -54.04 53.57
C PHE A 593 40.47 -54.73 52.36
N GLY A 594 39.87 -53.93 51.47
CA GLY A 594 39.11 -54.38 50.30
C GLY A 594 37.65 -54.77 50.59
N ALA A 595 37.17 -54.68 51.84
CA ALA A 595 35.79 -55.01 52.24
C ALA A 595 35.03 -53.82 52.87
N VAL A 596 35.70 -52.67 53.03
CA VAL A 596 35.06 -51.45 53.56
C VAL A 596 34.15 -50.82 52.52
N ILE A 597 32.92 -50.54 52.93
CA ILE A 597 31.87 -49.89 52.13
C ILE A 597 31.94 -48.37 52.32
N GLY A 598 32.27 -47.94 53.54
CA GLY A 598 32.28 -46.53 53.90
C GLY A 598 32.22 -46.30 55.40
N LYS A 599 31.75 -45.11 55.80
CA LYS A 599 31.61 -44.68 57.19
C LYS A 599 30.17 -44.33 57.55
N ALA A 600 29.73 -44.75 58.74
CA ALA A 600 28.43 -44.37 59.26
C ALA A 600 28.36 -42.84 59.52
N LEU A 601 27.28 -42.21 59.09
CA LEU A 601 26.99 -40.79 59.37
C LEU A 601 25.96 -40.61 60.50
N ARG A 602 25.39 -41.70 60.99
CA ARG A 602 24.42 -41.75 62.10
C ARG A 602 24.56 -43.08 62.84
N PRO A 603 24.35 -43.13 64.16
CA PRO A 603 24.24 -44.40 64.87
C PRO A 603 23.00 -45.19 64.41
N LEU A 604 23.07 -46.52 64.55
CA LEU A 604 21.89 -47.39 64.38
C LEU A 604 21.29 -47.70 65.76
N LEU A 605 20.02 -47.36 65.94
CA LEU A 605 19.25 -47.69 67.15
C LEU A 605 18.43 -48.96 66.89
N GLY A 606 18.75 -50.04 67.59
CA GLY A 606 18.14 -51.37 67.41
C GLY A 606 18.98 -52.32 66.55
N ASP A 607 18.43 -53.51 66.26
CA ASP A 607 19.18 -54.62 65.67
C ASP A 607 19.50 -54.42 64.19
N CYS A 608 18.52 -54.00 63.37
CA CYS A 608 18.69 -53.74 61.94
C CYS A 608 17.93 -52.49 61.54
N GLY A 609 18.46 -51.73 60.57
CA GLY A 609 17.79 -50.54 60.08
C GLY A 609 18.53 -49.86 58.95
N LEU A 610 18.02 -48.71 58.52
CA LEU A 610 18.57 -47.94 57.41
C LEU A 610 19.25 -46.67 57.96
N ILE A 611 20.55 -46.52 57.71
CA ILE A 611 21.34 -45.37 58.18
C ILE A 611 22.09 -44.69 57.03
N PRO A 612 22.28 -43.36 57.06
CA PRO A 612 23.10 -42.68 56.08
C PRO A 612 24.58 -43.03 56.31
N ILE A 613 25.28 -43.28 55.21
CA ILE A 613 26.71 -43.55 55.21
C ILE A 613 27.39 -42.64 54.18
N LEU A 614 28.67 -42.34 54.39
CA LEU A 614 29.55 -41.81 53.36
C LEU A 614 30.22 -42.99 52.67
N VAL A 615 29.86 -43.24 51.41
CA VAL A 615 30.46 -44.31 50.61
C VAL A 615 31.90 -43.95 50.27
N SER A 616 32.79 -44.89 50.53
CA SER A 616 34.22 -44.80 50.22
C SER A 616 34.74 -46.21 49.99
N LEU A 617 34.50 -46.73 48.79
CA LEU A 617 35.00 -48.04 48.38
C LEU A 617 36.53 -47.95 48.20
N GLN A 618 37.27 -48.85 48.83
CA GLN A 618 38.74 -48.88 48.84
C GLN A 618 39.29 -50.16 48.21
#